data_AF-A0ABD8B180-F1
#
_entry.id   AF-A0ABD8B180-F1
#
_cell.length_a   1.000
_cell.length_b   1.000
_cell.length_c   1.000
_cell.angle_alpha   90.00
_cell.angle_beta   90.00
_cell.angle_gamma   90.00
#
_symmetry.space_group_name_H-M   'P 1'
#
loop_
_entity.id
_entity.type
_entity.pdbx_description
1 polymer ?
#
loop_
_entity_poly.entity_id
_entity_poly.type
_entity_poly.pdbx_seq_one_letter_code
_entity_poly.pdbx_strand_id
1 'polypeptide(L)'
;MTKHKMGHGVSIVVCTNRPQFFDNILQNYNRQRYKSKELIIVLNHDSMNLALYQNRVRNLANVHVYQVPESISLGQSLNAGMTRARFSLIAKFDDDDYYSPYYLTEQVRELRRTKSDIVGKHSCLVYLGASKTLLVRSPAEKNKPVEFVQGGTILFKREILKKVRFTDRSIGEDVTFLRQCRKRGFKAYATSPYNYVYHRRQNKKSHTWRADDSFYLEGSKKLAVTEDFRPYANKKL
;
A
#
# COMPACT_ATOMS: atom_id res chain seq x y z
N MET A 1 -28.48 -1.06 17.74
CA MET A 1 -27.18 -0.99 17.04
C MET A 1 -27.12 0.30 16.23
N THR A 2 -26.38 1.30 16.72
CA THR A 2 -26.21 2.59 16.02
C THR A 2 -25.45 2.35 14.71
N LYS A 3 -26.14 2.52 13.57
CA LYS A 3 -25.49 2.59 12.24
C LYS A 3 -24.56 3.81 12.25
N HIS A 4 -23.29 3.62 12.57
CA HIS A 4 -22.27 4.63 12.33
C HIS A 4 -22.28 4.95 10.83
N LYS A 5 -22.70 6.18 10.49
CA LYS A 5 -22.69 6.69 9.11
C LYS A 5 -21.24 6.60 8.63
N MET A 6 -20.97 5.80 7.60
CA MET A 6 -19.61 5.63 7.08
C MET A 6 -19.08 6.97 6.60
N GLY A 7 -17.92 7.40 7.10
CA GLY A 7 -17.29 8.63 6.63
C GLY A 7 -16.82 8.50 5.19
N HIS A 8 -16.97 9.56 4.40
CA HIS A 8 -16.31 9.66 3.10
C HIS A 8 -14.83 9.99 3.30
N GLY A 9 -13.94 9.07 2.91
CA GLY A 9 -12.49 9.23 3.07
C GLY A 9 -11.73 7.94 2.76
N VAL A 10 -10.46 7.89 3.17
CA VAL A 10 -9.61 6.69 3.04
C VAL A 10 -8.96 6.32 4.37
N SER A 11 -9.11 5.06 4.76
CA SER A 11 -8.35 4.45 5.84
C SER A 11 -7.10 3.80 5.25
N ILE A 12 -5.93 4.36 5.54
CA ILE A 12 -4.65 3.78 5.17
C ILE A 12 -4.27 2.76 6.23
N VAL A 13 -4.06 1.51 5.83
CA VAL A 13 -3.66 0.41 6.71
C VAL A 13 -2.25 0.00 6.36
N VAL A 14 -1.37 -0.02 7.37
CA VAL A 14 0.02 -0.47 7.26
C VAL A 14 0.29 -1.49 8.34
N CYS A 15 0.87 -2.63 7.96
CA CYS A 15 1.40 -3.60 8.91
C CYS A 15 2.93 -3.49 8.92
N THR A 16 3.54 -3.57 10.09
CA THR A 16 4.99 -3.56 10.21
C THR A 16 5.45 -4.44 11.36
N ASN A 17 6.50 -5.21 11.10
CA ASN A 17 7.33 -5.89 12.09
C ASN A 17 8.76 -5.30 12.11
N ARG A 18 8.92 -4.10 11.54
CA ARG A 18 10.20 -3.46 11.24
C ARG A 18 10.24 -2.06 11.85
N PRO A 19 10.67 -1.93 13.12
CA PRO A 19 10.76 -0.66 13.85
C PRO A 19 11.40 0.49 13.06
N GLN A 20 12.42 0.19 12.26
CA GLN A 20 13.17 1.15 11.47
C GLN A 20 12.35 1.85 10.38
N PHE A 21 11.20 1.29 9.97
CA PHE A 21 10.35 1.88 8.94
C PHE A 21 9.21 2.74 9.51
N PHE A 22 9.05 2.83 10.83
CA PHE A 22 7.95 3.58 11.44
C PHE A 22 7.93 5.06 11.00
N ASP A 23 9.09 5.70 10.90
CA ASP A 23 9.17 7.08 10.41
C ASP A 23 8.80 7.20 8.92
N ASN A 24 9.17 6.21 8.09
CA ASN A 24 8.75 6.19 6.69
C ASN A 24 7.22 6.10 6.56
N ILE A 25 6.57 5.27 7.39
CA ILE A 25 5.10 5.18 7.46
C ILE A 25 4.48 6.56 7.74
N LEU A 26 4.94 7.23 8.80
CA LEU A 26 4.42 8.54 9.19
C LEU A 26 4.65 9.58 8.10
N GLN A 27 5.84 9.60 7.50
CA GLN A 27 6.14 10.55 6.43
C GLN A 27 5.30 10.27 5.16
N ASN A 28 5.09 9.00 4.79
CA ASN A 28 4.22 8.59 3.68
C ASN A 28 2.80 9.10 3.88
N TYR A 29 2.25 8.97 5.09
CA TYR A 29 0.93 9.48 5.45
C TYR A 29 0.87 11.02 5.44
N ASN A 30 1.80 11.68 6.13
CA ASN A 30 1.79 13.13 6.33
C ASN A 30 1.88 13.89 5.00
N ARG A 31 2.63 13.37 4.03
CA ARG A 31 2.81 14.04 2.73
C ARG A 31 1.60 13.91 1.79
N GLN A 32 0.65 13.00 2.05
CA GLN A 32 -0.53 12.85 1.18
C GLN A 32 -1.39 14.12 1.16
N ARG A 33 -1.66 14.66 -0.03
CA ARG A 33 -2.52 15.86 -0.20
C ARG A 33 -4.01 15.57 -0.03
N TYR A 34 -4.43 14.31 -0.12
CA TYR A 34 -5.81 13.90 0.15
C TYR A 34 -6.17 14.17 1.61
N LYS A 35 -7.24 14.95 1.85
CA LYS A 35 -7.54 15.52 3.17
C LYS A 35 -8.25 14.53 4.11
N SER A 36 -9.33 13.90 3.64
CA SER A 36 -10.15 12.98 4.44
C SER A 36 -9.49 11.60 4.55
N LYS A 37 -8.47 11.49 5.41
CA LYS A 37 -7.71 10.26 5.61
C LYS A 37 -7.43 9.99 7.08
N GLU A 38 -7.22 8.72 7.39
CA GLU A 38 -6.64 8.23 8.64
C GLU A 38 -5.54 7.21 8.34
N LEU A 39 -4.70 6.95 9.34
CA LEU A 39 -3.66 5.94 9.32
C LEU A 39 -3.89 4.96 10.47
N ILE A 40 -3.89 3.68 10.14
CA ILE A 40 -3.97 2.55 11.06
C ILE A 40 -2.68 1.75 10.89
N ILE A 41 -1.84 1.79 11.91
CA ILE A 41 -0.59 1.02 11.97
C ILE A 41 -0.83 -0.21 12.82
N VAL A 42 -0.50 -1.39 12.27
CA VAL A 42 -0.54 -2.67 12.96
C VAL A 42 0.88 -3.17 13.16
N LEU A 43 1.33 -3.19 14.41
CA LEU A 43 2.60 -3.79 14.81
C LEU A 43 2.43 -5.31 14.89
N ASN A 44 3.29 -6.06 14.22
CA ASN A 44 3.26 -7.54 14.17
C ASN A 44 4.62 -8.11 14.59
N HIS A 45 5.11 -7.67 15.74
CA HIS A 45 6.33 -8.14 16.38
C HIS A 45 6.17 -7.94 17.88
N ASP A 46 6.35 -8.98 18.69
CA ASP A 46 5.93 -8.94 20.09
C ASP A 46 6.82 -8.00 20.92
N SER A 47 8.10 -7.88 20.56
CA SER A 47 9.03 -6.96 21.24
C SER A 47 8.79 -5.46 20.95
N MET A 48 7.91 -5.10 20.00
CA MET A 48 7.58 -3.70 19.73
C MET A 48 6.65 -3.15 20.81
N ASN A 49 7.17 -2.36 21.75
CA ASN A 49 6.38 -1.79 22.83
C ASN A 49 5.28 -0.84 22.31
N LEU A 50 4.02 -1.29 22.36
CA LEU A 50 2.87 -0.56 21.85
C LEU A 50 2.72 0.85 22.44
N ALA A 51 2.92 1.01 23.75
CA ALA A 51 2.76 2.29 24.43
C ALA A 51 3.77 3.33 23.91
N LEU A 52 5.00 2.91 23.60
CA LEU A 52 6.01 3.78 22.98
C LEU A 52 5.53 4.32 21.63
N TYR A 53 5.00 3.45 20.76
CA TYR A 53 4.52 3.87 19.44
C TYR A 53 3.22 4.68 19.49
N GLN A 54 2.32 4.37 20.42
CA GLN A 54 1.14 5.20 20.67
C GLN A 54 1.52 6.59 21.16
N ASN A 55 2.50 6.70 22.06
CA ASN A 55 3.01 7.99 22.53
C ASN A 55 3.63 8.81 21.40
N ARG A 56 4.33 8.18 20.44
CA ARG A 56 4.89 8.86 19.24
C ARG A 56 3.82 9.52 18.36
N VAL A 57 2.60 8.98 18.34
CA VAL A 57 1.51 9.50 17.48
C VAL A 57 0.41 10.21 18.27
N ARG A 58 0.57 10.41 19.59
CA ARG A 58 -0.49 10.93 20.47
C ARG A 58 -1.10 12.26 20.03
N ASN A 59 -0.31 13.10 19.36
CA ASN A 59 -0.73 14.42 18.87
C ASN A 59 -1.34 14.37 17.46
N LEU A 60 -1.43 13.19 16.84
CA LEU A 60 -1.93 12.98 15.49
C LEU A 60 -3.34 12.38 15.56
N ALA A 61 -4.37 13.22 15.55
CA ALA A 61 -5.76 12.83 15.80
C ALA A 61 -6.32 11.70 14.90
N ASN A 62 -5.76 11.52 13.70
CA ASN A 62 -6.21 10.52 12.73
C ASN A 62 -5.17 9.40 12.51
N VAL A 63 -4.27 9.18 13.48
CA VAL A 63 -3.26 8.12 13.43
C VAL A 63 -3.41 7.23 14.64
N HIS A 64 -3.56 5.93 14.40
CA HIS A 64 -3.79 4.94 15.45
C HIS A 64 -2.81 3.78 15.30
N VAL A 65 -2.28 3.33 16.43
CA VAL A 65 -1.35 2.19 16.50
C VAL A 65 -1.99 1.08 17.32
N TYR A 66 -1.96 -0.11 16.75
CA TYR A 66 -2.40 -1.36 17.37
C TYR A 66 -1.27 -2.38 17.28
N GLN A 67 -1.31 -3.40 18.13
CA GLN A 67 -0.41 -4.54 18.07
C GLN A 67 -1.23 -5.82 17.94
N VAL A 68 -0.70 -6.77 17.18
CA VAL A 68 -1.19 -8.13 17.06
C VAL A 68 -0.04 -9.10 17.30
N PRO A 69 -0.31 -10.34 17.77
CA PRO A 69 0.75 -11.32 18.02
C PRO A 69 1.59 -11.57 16.77
N GLU A 70 2.91 -11.73 16.92
CA GLU A 70 3.81 -12.02 15.79
C GLU A 70 3.54 -13.36 15.10
N SER A 71 2.82 -14.26 15.78
CA SER A 71 2.39 -15.55 15.25
C SER A 71 1.32 -15.46 14.15
N ILE A 72 0.60 -14.35 14.03
CA ILE A 72 -0.42 -14.19 12.99
C ILE A 72 0.20 -13.67 11.69
N SER A 73 -0.34 -14.12 10.56
CA SER A 73 0.18 -13.73 9.25
C SER A 73 -0.03 -12.26 8.89
N LEU A 74 0.66 -11.78 7.85
CA LEU A 74 0.43 -10.45 7.27
C LEU A 74 -1.03 -10.27 6.85
N GLY A 75 -1.64 -11.29 6.21
CA GLY A 75 -3.04 -11.23 5.82
C GLY A 75 -3.99 -11.05 7.01
N GLN A 76 -3.75 -11.73 8.12
CA GLN A 76 -4.54 -11.54 9.35
C GLN A 76 -4.27 -10.18 10.02
N SER A 77 -3.02 -9.73 10.03
CA SER A 77 -2.63 -8.40 10.51
C SER A 77 -3.35 -7.29 9.72
N LEU A 78 -3.39 -7.41 8.40
CA LEU A 78 -4.14 -6.50 7.52
C LEU A 78 -5.64 -6.53 7.85
N ASN A 79 -6.25 -7.70 7.99
CA ASN A 79 -7.66 -7.83 8.37
C ASN A 79 -7.97 -7.17 9.73
N ALA A 80 -7.06 -7.30 10.70
CA ALA A 80 -7.17 -6.67 12.01
C ALA A 80 -7.18 -5.14 11.90
N GLY A 81 -6.24 -4.57 11.12
CA GLY A 81 -6.20 -3.13 10.85
C GLY A 81 -7.44 -2.65 10.09
N MET A 82 -7.83 -3.36 9.04
CA MET A 82 -8.97 -3.01 8.18
C MET A 82 -10.33 -3.06 8.89
N THR A 83 -10.48 -3.88 9.92
CA THR A 83 -11.71 -3.93 10.74
C THR A 83 -11.90 -2.66 11.58
N ARG A 84 -10.82 -1.91 11.82
CA ARG A 84 -10.84 -0.63 12.55
C ARG A 84 -11.02 0.58 11.64
N ALA A 85 -11.07 0.38 10.32
CA ALA A 85 -11.25 1.44 9.33
C ALA A 85 -12.64 2.08 9.44
N ARG A 86 -12.71 3.41 9.59
CA ARG A 86 -13.99 4.15 9.66
C ARG A 86 -14.47 4.68 8.32
N PHE A 87 -13.57 4.87 7.35
CA PHE A 87 -13.90 5.44 6.06
C PHE A 87 -14.40 4.42 5.03
N SER A 88 -15.05 4.90 3.97
CA SER A 88 -15.62 4.07 2.90
C SER A 88 -14.56 3.38 2.01
N LEU A 89 -13.32 3.88 1.99
CA LEU A 89 -12.23 3.33 1.18
C LEU A 89 -11.10 2.86 2.09
N ILE A 90 -10.41 1.81 1.69
CA ILE A 90 -9.22 1.29 2.34
C ILE A 90 -8.06 1.33 1.36
N ALA A 91 -6.91 1.80 1.80
CA ALA A 91 -5.65 1.71 1.08
C ALA A 91 -4.65 0.88 1.88
N LYS A 92 -4.05 -0.14 1.27
CA LYS A 92 -2.90 -0.85 1.83
C LYS A 92 -1.63 -0.09 1.44
N PHE A 93 -0.83 0.29 2.42
CA PHE A 93 0.51 0.82 2.21
C PHE A 93 1.53 -0.18 2.78
N ASP A 94 2.65 -0.33 2.10
CA ASP A 94 3.82 -1.02 2.63
C ASP A 94 4.66 -0.02 3.44
N ASP A 95 5.28 -0.50 4.52
CA ASP A 95 6.03 0.33 5.46
C ASP A 95 7.33 0.89 4.88
N ASP A 96 7.87 0.25 3.84
CA ASP A 96 9.21 0.45 3.30
C ASP A 96 9.27 1.07 1.89
N ASP A 97 8.10 1.26 1.27
CA ASP A 97 7.95 1.89 -0.04
C ASP A 97 7.78 3.42 0.05
N TYR A 98 7.82 4.08 -1.11
CA TYR A 98 7.57 5.51 -1.22
C TYR A 98 6.24 5.80 -1.93
N TYR A 99 5.42 6.62 -1.27
CA TYR A 99 4.17 7.16 -1.80
C TYR A 99 4.29 8.68 -1.92
N SER A 100 4.07 9.22 -3.12
CA SER A 100 4.17 10.65 -3.38
C SER A 100 3.01 11.42 -2.74
N PRO A 101 3.11 12.76 -2.62
CA PRO A 101 2.00 13.60 -2.16
C PRO A 101 0.69 13.47 -2.97
N TYR A 102 0.78 12.99 -4.21
CA TYR A 102 -0.34 12.89 -5.15
C TYR A 102 -0.93 11.48 -5.24
N TYR A 103 -0.27 10.48 -4.64
CA TYR A 103 -0.63 9.07 -4.77
C TYR A 103 -2.10 8.80 -4.41
N LEU A 104 -2.52 9.18 -3.20
CA LEU A 104 -3.85 8.86 -2.74
C LEU A 104 -4.94 9.60 -3.54
N THR A 105 -4.66 10.85 -3.91
CA THR A 105 -5.55 11.65 -4.76
C THR A 105 -5.76 11.00 -6.12
N GLU A 106 -4.69 10.46 -6.73
CA GLU A 106 -4.76 9.77 -8.01
C GLU A 106 -5.64 8.53 -7.90
N GLN A 107 -5.35 7.67 -6.93
CA GLN A 107 -6.07 6.43 -6.71
C GLN A 107 -7.56 6.69 -6.51
N VAL A 108 -7.93 7.63 -5.64
CA VAL A 108 -9.34 7.97 -5.39
C VAL A 108 -10.00 8.58 -6.64
N ARG A 109 -9.30 9.42 -7.41
CA ARG A 109 -9.81 9.99 -8.65
C ARG A 109 -10.10 8.90 -9.68
N GLU A 110 -9.15 7.99 -9.89
CA GLU A 110 -9.29 6.93 -10.87
C GLU A 110 -10.39 5.94 -10.48
N LEU A 111 -10.47 5.52 -9.20
CA LEU A 111 -11.54 4.65 -8.72
C LEU A 111 -12.94 5.21 -9.05
N ARG A 112 -13.13 6.51 -8.86
CA ARG A 112 -14.38 7.21 -9.18
C ARG A 112 -14.61 7.32 -10.68
N ARG A 113 -13.60 7.75 -11.43
CA ARG A 113 -13.67 7.95 -12.89
C ARG A 113 -14.03 6.66 -13.62
N THR A 114 -13.40 5.55 -13.23
CA THR A 114 -13.59 4.25 -13.88
C THR A 114 -14.74 3.43 -13.31
N LYS A 115 -15.36 3.92 -12.22
CA LYS A 115 -16.40 3.21 -11.46
C LYS A 115 -15.95 1.79 -11.04
N SER A 116 -14.65 1.60 -10.81
CA SER A 116 -14.08 0.33 -10.37
C SER A 116 -14.31 0.10 -8.88
N ASP A 117 -14.09 -1.13 -8.42
CA ASP A 117 -14.20 -1.50 -7.00
C ASP A 117 -12.83 -1.44 -6.31
N ILE A 118 -11.78 -1.68 -7.09
CA ILE A 118 -10.38 -1.71 -6.69
C ILE A 118 -9.56 -0.89 -7.70
N VAL A 119 -8.56 -0.17 -7.22
CA VAL A 119 -7.52 0.46 -8.03
C VAL A 119 -6.14 0.22 -7.44
N GLY A 120 -5.12 0.30 -8.28
CA GLY A 120 -3.74 0.09 -7.91
C GLY A 120 -2.79 0.44 -9.05
N LYS A 121 -1.51 0.14 -8.85
CA LYS A 121 -0.48 0.24 -9.87
C LYS A 121 -0.22 -1.17 -10.39
N HIS A 122 -0.36 -1.43 -11.68
CA HIS A 122 0.22 -2.64 -12.26
C HIS A 122 1.60 -2.31 -12.81
N SER A 123 1.65 -1.40 -13.79
CA SER A 123 2.87 -0.66 -14.08
C SER A 123 3.22 0.26 -12.92
N CYS A 124 4.48 0.28 -12.52
CA CYS A 124 4.96 1.07 -11.39
C CYS A 124 6.44 1.40 -11.53
N LEU A 125 6.90 2.39 -10.75
CA LEU A 125 8.33 2.64 -10.60
C LEU A 125 8.95 1.65 -9.62
N VAL A 126 10.12 1.12 -9.97
CA VAL A 126 10.95 0.28 -9.10
C VAL A 126 12.32 0.93 -8.96
N TYR A 127 12.76 1.17 -7.73
CA TYR A 127 14.08 1.72 -7.45
C TYR A 127 15.00 0.64 -6.89
N LEU A 128 16.02 0.27 -7.65
CA LEU A 128 17.06 -0.68 -7.26
C LEU A 128 18.14 0.06 -6.48
N GLY A 129 18.10 -0.01 -5.14
CA GLY A 129 18.97 0.80 -4.28
C GLY A 129 20.46 0.42 -4.33
N ALA A 130 20.81 -0.77 -4.83
CA ALA A 130 22.21 -1.17 -5.01
C ALA A 130 22.86 -0.44 -6.20
N SER A 131 22.16 -0.42 -7.34
CA SER A 131 22.63 0.19 -8.58
C SER A 131 22.10 1.61 -8.80
N LYS A 132 21.36 2.17 -7.82
CA LYS A 132 20.69 3.47 -7.89
C LYS A 132 19.83 3.63 -9.15
N THR A 133 19.30 2.51 -9.66
CA THR A 133 18.63 2.46 -10.96
C THR A 133 17.12 2.53 -10.76
N LEU A 134 16.48 3.49 -11.42
CA LEU A 134 15.04 3.64 -11.46
C LEU A 134 14.48 3.01 -12.76
N LEU A 135 13.49 2.15 -12.60
CA LEU A 135 12.84 1.41 -13.68
C LEU A 135 11.34 1.74 -13.71
N VAL A 136 10.73 1.59 -14.89
CA VAL A 136 9.27 1.45 -15.05
C VAL A 136 8.99 -0.02 -15.36
N ARG A 137 8.37 -0.73 -14.42
CA ARG A 137 7.97 -2.13 -14.60
C ARG A 137 6.66 -2.24 -15.37
N SER A 138 6.56 -3.24 -16.25
CA SER A 138 5.37 -3.52 -17.07
C SER A 138 4.76 -2.28 -17.73
N PRO A 139 5.51 -1.50 -18.53
CA PRO A 139 5.10 -0.16 -19.00
C PRO A 139 3.80 -0.12 -19.83
N ALA A 140 3.37 -1.25 -20.39
CA ALA A 140 2.11 -1.42 -21.12
C ALA A 140 0.88 -1.68 -20.21
N GLU A 141 1.10 -1.90 -18.90
CA GLU A 141 0.08 -2.26 -17.93
C GLU A 141 -0.36 -1.04 -17.08
N LYS A 142 -0.72 0.06 -17.74
CA LYS A 142 -1.14 1.31 -17.11
C LYS A 142 -2.47 1.79 -17.67
N ASN A 143 -3.24 2.54 -16.88
CA ASN A 143 -4.50 3.18 -17.29
C ASN A 143 -5.51 2.22 -17.94
N LYS A 144 -5.64 1.00 -17.44
CA LYS A 144 -6.55 -0.01 -18.01
C LYS A 144 -7.14 -0.95 -16.94
N PRO A 145 -8.27 -1.60 -17.23
CA PRO A 145 -8.74 -2.72 -16.41
C PRO A 145 -7.68 -3.81 -16.33
N VAL A 146 -7.47 -4.38 -15.14
CA VAL A 146 -6.46 -5.40 -14.90
C VAL A 146 -6.97 -6.47 -13.96
N GLU A 147 -6.33 -7.62 -13.98
CA GLU A 147 -6.57 -8.68 -13.00
C GLU A 147 -5.80 -8.46 -11.70
N PHE A 148 -4.61 -7.85 -11.80
CA PHE A 148 -3.68 -7.67 -10.71
C PHE A 148 -3.12 -6.25 -10.66
N VAL A 149 -2.83 -5.80 -9.45
CA VAL A 149 -2.05 -4.61 -9.13
C VAL A 149 -1.03 -4.98 -8.05
N GLN A 150 0.03 -4.21 -7.89
CA GLN A 150 1.05 -4.46 -6.85
C GLN A 150 0.40 -4.37 -5.46
N GLY A 151 0.73 -5.30 -4.56
CA GLY A 151 0.12 -5.41 -3.24
C GLY A 151 0.16 -4.16 -2.40
N GLY A 152 1.31 -3.46 -2.38
CA GLY A 152 1.48 -2.17 -1.70
C GLY A 152 0.66 -1.02 -2.28
N THR A 153 -0.13 -1.27 -3.33
CA THR A 153 -0.86 -0.20 -4.04
C THR A 153 -2.37 -0.37 -4.05
N ILE A 154 -2.88 -1.41 -3.38
CA ILE A 154 -4.31 -1.73 -3.41
C ILE A 154 -5.09 -0.65 -2.65
N LEU A 155 -5.96 0.07 -3.36
CA LEU A 155 -7.03 0.87 -2.80
C LEU A 155 -8.37 0.31 -3.24
N PHE A 156 -9.32 0.14 -2.33
CA PHE A 156 -10.58 -0.51 -2.64
C PHE A 156 -11.74 -0.02 -1.76
N LYS A 157 -12.98 -0.32 -2.19
CA LYS A 157 -14.19 -0.03 -1.40
C LYS A 157 -14.25 -0.95 -0.16
N ARG A 158 -14.39 -0.37 1.03
CA ARG A 158 -14.41 -1.12 2.30
C ARG A 158 -15.49 -2.21 2.33
N GLU A 159 -16.60 -2.01 1.64
CA GLU A 159 -17.69 -3.00 1.58
C GLU A 159 -17.29 -4.36 0.98
N ILE A 160 -16.20 -4.42 0.21
CA ILE A 160 -15.62 -5.68 -0.29
C ILE A 160 -15.27 -6.62 0.88
N LEU A 161 -14.91 -6.08 2.05
CA LEU A 161 -14.60 -6.86 3.25
C LEU A 161 -15.77 -7.67 3.80
N LYS A 162 -17.01 -7.39 3.36
CA LYS A 162 -18.18 -8.22 3.67
C LYS A 162 -18.17 -9.54 2.90
N LYS A 163 -17.43 -9.62 1.79
CA LYS A 163 -17.40 -10.78 0.89
C LYS A 163 -16.01 -11.41 0.75
N VAL A 164 -14.94 -10.64 0.91
CA VAL A 164 -13.55 -11.06 0.70
C VAL A 164 -12.66 -10.51 1.80
N ARG A 165 -11.83 -11.37 2.40
CA ARG A 165 -10.79 -11.01 3.37
C ARG A 165 -9.43 -11.45 2.84
N PHE A 166 -8.37 -10.86 3.38
CA PHE A 166 -7.02 -11.35 3.11
C PHE A 166 -6.88 -12.74 3.72
N THR A 167 -6.29 -13.69 2.99
CA THR A 167 -6.11 -15.05 3.50
C THR A 167 -5.00 -15.10 4.54
N ASP A 168 -5.08 -16.08 5.43
CA ASP A 168 -4.06 -16.32 6.45
C ASP A 168 -2.75 -16.83 5.82
N ARG A 169 -1.91 -15.90 5.38
CA ARG A 169 -0.57 -16.11 4.82
C ARG A 169 0.17 -14.78 4.75
N SER A 170 1.50 -14.87 4.71
CA SER A 170 2.37 -13.69 4.64
C SER A 170 3.00 -13.45 3.27
N ILE A 171 2.81 -14.37 2.32
CA ILE A 171 3.29 -14.24 0.94
C ILE A 171 2.11 -14.50 0.00
N GLY A 172 1.84 -13.54 -0.89
CA GLY A 172 0.78 -13.64 -1.91
C GLY A 172 -0.63 -13.49 -1.33
N GLU A 173 -0.76 -12.88 -0.15
CA GLU A 173 -2.04 -12.51 0.45
C GLU A 173 -2.82 -11.52 -0.43
N ASP A 174 -2.10 -10.59 -1.06
CA ASP A 174 -2.60 -9.61 -2.01
C ASP A 174 -3.10 -10.24 -3.31
N VAL A 175 -2.31 -11.14 -3.91
CA VAL A 175 -2.66 -11.91 -5.10
C VAL A 175 -3.91 -12.74 -4.83
N THR A 176 -3.98 -13.37 -3.66
CA THR A 176 -5.12 -14.19 -3.27
C THR A 176 -6.36 -13.33 -3.07
N PHE A 177 -6.24 -12.18 -2.40
CA PHE A 177 -7.33 -11.21 -2.23
C PHE A 177 -7.88 -10.73 -3.58
N LEU A 178 -7.00 -10.33 -4.53
CA LEU A 178 -7.41 -9.85 -5.85
C LEU A 178 -8.10 -10.95 -6.68
N ARG A 179 -7.58 -12.19 -6.66
CA ARG A 179 -8.23 -13.34 -7.31
C ARG A 179 -9.62 -13.61 -6.73
N GLN A 180 -9.77 -13.58 -5.41
CA GLN A 180 -11.06 -13.79 -4.75
C GLN A 180 -12.05 -12.65 -5.03
N CYS A 181 -11.56 -11.42 -5.17
CA CYS A 181 -12.38 -10.29 -5.58
C CYS A 181 -12.91 -10.46 -7.01
N ARG A 182 -12.02 -10.79 -7.94
CA ARG A 182 -12.40 -11.05 -9.34
C ARG A 182 -13.42 -12.18 -9.47
N LYS A 183 -13.22 -13.30 -8.76
CA LYS A 183 -14.17 -14.43 -8.75
C LYS A 183 -15.58 -14.03 -8.28
N ARG A 184 -15.71 -12.93 -7.54
CA ARG A 184 -16.99 -12.37 -7.07
C ARG A 184 -17.48 -11.19 -7.92
N GLY A 185 -16.88 -10.96 -9.08
CA GLY A 185 -17.29 -9.94 -10.04
C GLY A 185 -16.77 -8.53 -9.75
N PHE A 186 -15.90 -8.33 -8.75
CA PHE A 186 -15.32 -7.02 -8.46
C PHE A 186 -14.28 -6.64 -9.52
N LYS A 187 -14.30 -5.38 -9.94
CA LYS A 187 -13.47 -4.86 -11.04
C LYS A 187 -12.26 -4.08 -10.51
N ALA A 188 -11.07 -4.41 -10.99
CA ALA A 188 -9.83 -3.69 -10.70
C ALA A 188 -9.34 -2.87 -11.89
N TYR A 189 -8.69 -1.74 -11.61
CA TYR A 189 -8.13 -0.85 -12.62
C TYR A 189 -6.71 -0.37 -12.23
N ALA A 190 -5.79 -0.44 -13.18
CA ALA A 190 -4.43 0.05 -13.03
C ALA A 190 -4.35 1.53 -13.38
N THR A 191 -3.78 2.34 -12.49
CA THR A 191 -3.54 3.78 -12.72
C THR A 191 -2.21 4.03 -13.43
N SER A 192 -1.72 5.27 -13.47
CA SER A 192 -0.44 5.59 -14.10
C SER A 192 0.74 4.92 -13.37
N PRO A 193 1.93 4.77 -13.96
CA PRO A 193 3.07 4.16 -13.25
C PRO A 193 3.69 5.03 -12.14
N TYR A 194 3.27 6.29 -12.03
CA TYR A 194 3.90 7.29 -11.17
C TYR A 194 3.30 7.34 -9.76
N ASN A 195 3.81 8.24 -8.93
CA ASN A 195 3.36 8.52 -7.56
C ASN A 195 3.55 7.38 -6.54
N TYR A 196 4.09 6.25 -6.96
CA TYR A 196 4.50 5.14 -6.10
C TYR A 196 5.83 4.61 -6.60
N VAL A 197 6.74 4.31 -5.67
CA VAL A 197 8.03 3.68 -5.97
C VAL A 197 8.19 2.48 -5.05
N TYR A 198 8.27 1.30 -5.67
CA TYR A 198 8.61 0.07 -4.99
C TYR A 198 10.12 0.05 -4.73
N HIS A 199 10.51 0.12 -3.47
CA HIS A 199 11.90 0.37 -3.10
C HIS A 199 12.65 -0.93 -2.82
N ARG A 200 13.47 -1.36 -3.80
CA ARG A 200 14.31 -2.55 -3.68
C ARG A 200 15.65 -2.26 -3.03
N ARG A 201 15.64 -2.27 -1.70
CA ARG A 201 16.84 -2.13 -0.85
C ARG A 201 17.93 -3.13 -1.20
N GLN A 202 19.16 -2.77 -0.82
CA GLN A 202 20.37 -3.57 -1.04
C GLN A 202 20.31 -4.94 -0.36
N ASN A 203 19.98 -4.98 0.94
CA ASN A 203 19.82 -6.23 1.66
C ASN A 203 18.51 -6.93 1.28
N LYS A 204 18.59 -7.91 0.37
CA LYS A 204 17.43 -8.67 -0.13
C LYS A 204 16.74 -9.51 0.96
N LYS A 205 17.49 -9.97 1.98
CA LYS A 205 16.93 -10.73 3.11
C LYS A 205 15.98 -9.89 3.98
N SER A 206 16.09 -8.56 3.93
CA SER A 206 15.23 -7.61 4.65
C SER A 206 13.86 -7.37 3.99
N HIS A 207 13.57 -8.02 2.86
CA HIS A 207 12.29 -7.96 2.16
C HIS A 207 11.43 -9.19 2.48
N THR A 208 10.12 -8.97 2.57
CA THR A 208 9.12 -10.06 2.61
C THR A 208 9.17 -10.88 1.31
N TRP A 209 9.37 -10.22 0.17
CA TRP A 209 9.56 -10.86 -1.13
C TRP A 209 11.02 -10.80 -1.61
N ARG A 210 11.63 -11.97 -1.81
CA ARG A 210 13.07 -12.14 -2.02
C ARG A 210 13.47 -12.51 -3.45
N ALA A 211 12.80 -11.94 -4.45
CA ALA A 211 13.27 -12.09 -5.84
C ALA A 211 14.68 -11.48 -6.04
N ASP A 212 15.32 -11.76 -7.18
CA ASP A 212 16.55 -11.08 -7.58
C ASP A 212 16.25 -9.79 -8.36
N ASP A 213 17.27 -8.95 -8.58
CA ASP A 213 17.09 -7.72 -9.35
C ASP A 213 16.88 -7.99 -10.86
N SER A 214 17.38 -9.13 -11.37
CA SER A 214 17.12 -9.60 -12.75
C SER A 214 15.62 -9.73 -13.04
N PHE A 215 14.85 -10.25 -12.08
CA PHE A 215 13.38 -10.34 -12.16
C PHE A 215 12.71 -8.98 -12.36
N TYR A 216 13.29 -7.90 -11.83
CA TYR A 216 12.76 -6.55 -12.00
C TYR A 216 13.26 -5.87 -13.27
N LEU A 217 14.38 -6.32 -13.84
CA LEU A 217 14.91 -5.80 -15.10
C LEU A 217 14.13 -6.36 -16.29
N GLU A 218 13.72 -7.62 -16.22
CA GLU A 218 12.96 -8.27 -17.29
C GLU A 218 11.62 -7.55 -17.56
N GLY A 219 11.39 -7.19 -18.84
CA GLY A 219 10.19 -6.46 -19.26
C GLY A 219 10.07 -5.02 -18.74
N SER A 220 11.07 -4.52 -18.01
CA SER A 220 11.10 -3.15 -17.48
C SER A 220 11.85 -2.20 -18.39
N LYS A 221 11.44 -0.93 -18.39
CA LYS A 221 12.16 0.15 -19.05
C LYS A 221 12.99 0.92 -18.03
N LYS A 222 14.32 1.01 -18.22
CA LYS A 222 15.17 1.89 -17.41
C LYS A 222 14.79 3.36 -17.64
N LEU A 223 14.61 4.09 -16.54
CA LEU A 223 14.23 5.51 -16.55
C LEU A 223 15.40 6.43 -16.18
N ALA A 224 16.18 6.08 -15.15
CA ALA A 224 17.31 6.88 -14.69
C ALA A 224 18.29 6.05 -13.85
N VAL A 225 19.51 6.58 -13.66
CA VAL A 225 20.40 6.24 -12.53
C VAL A 225 20.49 7.51 -11.68
N THR A 226 20.07 7.45 -10.42
CA THR A 226 19.91 8.64 -9.56
C THR A 226 19.91 8.27 -8.07
N GLU A 227 20.42 9.16 -7.23
CA GLU A 227 20.23 9.10 -5.77
C GLU A 227 18.80 9.51 -5.38
N ASP A 228 18.23 10.47 -6.10
CA ASP A 228 16.90 11.00 -5.83
C ASP A 228 15.93 10.65 -6.97
N PHE A 229 15.09 9.65 -6.71
CA PHE A 229 14.04 9.23 -7.63
C PHE A 229 12.77 10.09 -7.52
N ARG A 230 12.63 10.93 -6.50
CA ARG A 230 11.36 11.64 -6.22
C ARG A 230 10.96 12.63 -7.33
N PRO A 231 11.87 13.38 -7.99
CA PRO A 231 11.52 14.23 -9.13
C PRO A 231 10.92 13.44 -10.31
N TYR A 232 11.36 12.19 -10.50
CA TYR A 232 10.82 11.31 -11.53
C TYR A 232 9.46 10.74 -11.13
N ALA A 233 9.28 10.40 -9.85
CA ALA A 233 8.07 9.76 -9.32
C ALA A 233 6.90 10.72 -9.09
N ASN A 234 7.16 11.96 -8.67
CA ASN A 234 6.12 12.90 -8.26
C ASN A 234 5.45 13.55 -9.48
N LYS A 235 4.23 13.12 -9.81
CA LYS A 235 3.43 13.71 -10.89
C LYS A 235 2.17 14.36 -10.32
N LYS A 236 2.07 15.67 -10.53
CA LYS A 236 0.84 16.44 -10.27
C LYS A 236 -0.29 15.88 -11.15
N LEU A 237 -1.51 15.96 -10.63
CA LEU A 237 -2.72 15.38 -11.23
C LEU A 237 -3.55 16.43 -11.94
#